data_AF-A0A8I1U8Z2-F1
#
_entry.id   AF-A0A8I1U8Z2-F1
#
_cell.length_a   1.000
_cell.length_b   1.000
_cell.length_c   1.000
_cell.angle_alpha   90.00
_cell.angle_beta   90.00
_cell.angle_gamma   90.00
#
_symmetry.space_group_name_H-M   'P 1'
#
loop_
_entity.id
_entity.type
_entity.pdbx_description
1 polymer ?
#
loop_
_entity_poly.entity_id
_entity_poly.type
_entity_poly.pdbx_seq_one_letter_code
_entity_poly.pdbx_strand_id
1 'polypeptide(L)'
;MTMQPARLDLHAIRIDAVAAAYGNADAPMKRLALLNLGARQPAYWTSATFSHAQAGILCEAANRLASLERAQDEVTDYCSATGSPWRPTELRLLDLLVPLNAAAVRDLDEAYTRGGALRSRGELERRAWVGEGEALVA
;
A
#
# COMPACT_ATOMS: atom_id res chain seq x y z
N MET A 1 2.21 4.32 -23.28
CA MET A 1 0.76 4.14 -23.08
C MET A 1 0.24 5.35 -22.34
N THR A 2 -0.61 6.16 -22.98
CA THR A 2 -1.26 7.31 -22.35
C THR A 2 -2.51 6.86 -21.59
N MET A 3 -2.56 7.14 -20.29
CA MET A 3 -3.76 6.93 -19.48
C MET A 3 -4.89 7.84 -19.96
N GLN A 4 -6.11 7.30 -20.11
CA GLN A 4 -7.29 8.13 -20.35
C GLN A 4 -7.63 8.94 -19.08
N PRO A 5 -7.89 10.26 -19.21
CA PRO A 5 -8.12 11.15 -18.06
C PRO A 5 -9.26 10.68 -17.14
N ALA A 6 -10.39 10.21 -17.69
CA ALA A 6 -11.51 9.72 -16.91
C ALA A 6 -11.18 8.52 -15.98
N ARG A 7 -10.18 7.71 -16.33
CA ARG A 7 -9.72 6.61 -15.46
C ARG A 7 -8.83 7.11 -14.32
N LEU A 8 -8.05 8.16 -14.56
CA LEU A 8 -7.21 8.78 -13.55
C LEU A 8 -8.06 9.46 -12.47
N ASP A 9 -9.18 10.08 -12.87
CA ASP A 9 -10.14 10.69 -11.95
C ASP A 9 -10.79 9.66 -11.02
N LEU A 10 -11.20 8.49 -11.54
CA LEU A 10 -11.73 7.40 -10.72
C LEU A 10 -10.72 6.84 -9.73
N HIS A 11 -9.45 6.69 -10.14
CA HIS A 11 -8.38 6.25 -9.26
C HIS A 11 -8.10 7.28 -8.16
N ALA A 12 -8.14 8.57 -8.48
CA ALA A 12 -7.96 9.63 -7.49
C ALA A 12 -9.07 9.64 -6.45
N ILE A 13 -10.34 9.55 -6.88
CA ILE A 13 -11.51 9.45 -5.99
C ILE A 13 -11.38 8.24 -5.06
N ARG A 14 -10.96 7.09 -5.60
CA ARG A 14 -10.78 5.88 -4.80
C ARG A 14 -9.69 6.06 -3.73
N ILE A 15 -8.55 6.65 -4.08
CA ILE A 15 -7.49 6.90 -3.10
C ILE A 15 -7.97 7.87 -2.03
N ASP A 16 -8.71 8.91 -2.41
CA ASP A 16 -9.29 9.86 -1.45
C ASP A 16 -10.27 9.21 -0.48
N ALA A 17 -11.11 8.28 -0.96
CA ALA A 17 -11.99 7.51 -0.10
C ALA A 17 -11.22 6.63 0.90
N VAL A 18 -10.17 5.95 0.43
CA VAL A 18 -9.29 5.12 1.28
C VAL A 18 -8.55 5.98 2.31
N ALA A 19 -7.98 7.11 1.88
CA ALA A 19 -7.31 8.10 2.72
C ALA A 19 -8.23 8.64 3.83
N ALA A 20 -9.46 9.02 3.46
CA ALA A 20 -10.48 9.48 4.40
C ALA A 20 -10.84 8.39 5.42
N ALA A 21 -11.02 7.15 4.97
CA ALA A 21 -11.41 6.04 5.84
C ALA A 21 -10.34 5.68 6.88
N TYR A 22 -9.06 5.82 6.55
CA TYR A 22 -7.95 5.61 7.49
C TYR A 22 -7.50 6.89 8.20
N GLY A 23 -8.16 8.02 7.95
CA GLY A 23 -7.87 9.30 8.60
C GLY A 23 -6.46 9.83 8.31
N ASN A 24 -5.91 9.52 7.13
CA ASN A 24 -4.58 9.96 6.72
C ASN A 24 -4.60 10.58 5.32
N ALA A 25 -3.85 11.65 5.10
CA ALA A 25 -3.74 12.31 3.82
C ALA A 25 -2.28 12.59 3.49
N ASP A 26 -1.82 12.11 2.34
CA ASP A 26 -0.44 12.24 1.90
C ASP A 26 -0.41 12.50 0.38
N ALA A 27 -0.19 13.76 -0.01
CA ALA A 27 -0.20 14.16 -1.40
C ALA A 27 0.96 13.55 -2.24
N PRO A 28 2.22 13.52 -1.75
CA PRO A 28 3.29 12.78 -2.40
C PRO A 28 2.97 11.30 -2.64
N MET A 29 2.49 10.58 -1.62
CA MET A 29 2.12 9.17 -1.72
C MET A 29 1.00 8.97 -2.74
N LYS A 30 -0.03 9.83 -2.70
CA LYS A 30 -1.17 9.77 -3.63
C LYS A 30 -0.69 9.90 -5.08
N ARG A 31 0.25 10.79 -5.34
CA ARG A 31 0.84 10.97 -6.68
C ARG A 31 1.55 9.71 -7.17
N LEU A 32 2.38 9.08 -6.32
CA LEU A 32 3.07 7.84 -6.67
C LEU A 32 2.09 6.69 -6.95
N ALA A 33 1.10 6.50 -6.07
CA ALA A 33 0.07 5.49 -6.24
C ALA A 33 -0.70 5.67 -7.56
N LEU A 34 -1.07 6.90 -7.92
CA LEU A 34 -1.75 7.21 -9.19
C LEU A 34 -0.91 6.85 -10.42
N LEU A 35 0.40 7.12 -10.39
CA LEU A 35 1.32 6.77 -11.47
C LEU A 35 1.36 5.25 -11.67
N ASN A 36 1.53 4.50 -10.57
CA ASN A 36 1.57 3.04 -10.62
C ASN A 36 0.24 2.43 -11.08
N LEU A 37 -0.89 2.99 -10.63
CA LEU A 37 -2.22 2.46 -10.97
C LEU A 37 -2.43 2.37 -12.49
N GLY A 38 -2.13 3.41 -13.26
CA GLY A 38 -2.28 3.27 -14.70
C GLY A 38 -1.04 2.86 -15.48
N ALA A 39 0.12 2.75 -14.83
CA ALA A 39 1.19 1.86 -15.30
C ALA A 39 0.85 0.37 -15.07
N ARG A 40 -0.25 0.07 -14.37
CA ARG A 40 -0.68 -1.28 -13.95
C ARG A 40 0.36 -2.00 -13.09
N GLN A 41 1.12 -1.22 -12.35
CA GLN A 41 2.11 -1.67 -11.39
C GLN A 41 1.51 -1.75 -9.97
N PRO A 42 2.14 -2.47 -9.02
CA PRO A 42 1.71 -2.45 -7.63
C PRO A 42 1.57 -1.03 -7.10
N ALA A 43 0.39 -0.72 -6.56
CA ALA A 43 0.08 0.55 -5.94
C ALA A 43 -0.47 0.31 -4.53
N TYR A 44 0.11 1.00 -3.57
CA TYR A 44 -0.19 0.83 -2.15
C TYR A 44 -0.68 2.14 -1.53
N TRP A 45 -1.53 1.98 -0.53
CA TRP A 45 -1.78 2.97 0.51
C TRP A 45 -1.40 2.35 1.87
N THR A 46 -1.56 3.10 2.94
CA THR A 46 -1.33 2.61 4.29
C THR A 46 -2.51 2.92 5.20
N SER A 47 -2.87 2.00 6.09
CA SER A 47 -3.83 2.23 7.16
C SER A 47 -3.20 2.90 8.38
N ALA A 48 -1.87 3.07 8.38
CA ALA A 48 -1.14 3.74 9.43
C ALA A 48 -1.53 5.22 9.55
N THR A 49 -1.79 5.68 10.77
CA THR A 49 -1.85 7.10 11.11
C THR A 49 -0.46 7.62 11.51
N PHE A 50 -0.37 8.91 11.86
CA PHE A 50 0.88 9.66 12.07
C PHE A 50 1.91 8.99 13.01
N SER A 51 1.48 8.06 13.88
CA SER A 51 2.34 7.32 14.82
C SER A 51 3.12 6.14 14.22
N HIS A 52 2.94 5.80 12.94
CA HIS A 52 3.56 4.63 12.31
C HIS A 52 4.40 5.00 11.08
N ALA A 53 5.41 5.86 11.30
CA ALA A 53 6.34 6.33 10.27
C ALA A 53 6.98 5.18 9.46
N GLN A 54 7.26 4.03 10.09
CA GLN A 54 7.80 2.84 9.44
C GLN A 54 6.91 2.30 8.32
N ALA A 55 5.60 2.25 8.56
CA ALA A 55 4.63 1.81 7.55
C ALA A 55 4.52 2.83 6.41
N GLY A 56 4.65 4.13 6.73
CA GLY A 56 4.74 5.19 5.73
C GLY A 56 5.96 5.03 4.82
N ILE A 57 7.16 4.86 5.39
CA ILE A 57 8.41 4.69 4.64
C ILE A 57 8.35 3.44 3.76
N LEU A 58 7.87 2.30 4.30
CA LEU A 58 7.73 1.08 3.51
C LEU A 58 6.73 1.25 2.35
N CYS A 59 5.58 1.88 2.62
CA CYS A 59 4.58 2.17 1.59
C CYS A 59 5.14 3.09 0.49
N GLU A 60 5.89 4.12 0.87
CA GLU A 60 6.53 5.04 -0.06
C GLU A 60 7.55 4.31 -0.95
N ALA A 61 8.43 3.51 -0.34
CA ALA A 61 9.42 2.72 -1.06
C ALA A 61 8.75 1.71 -2.00
N ALA A 62 7.69 1.02 -1.57
CA ALA A 62 6.95 0.07 -2.39
C ALA A 62 6.31 0.74 -3.60
N ASN A 63 5.74 1.93 -3.43
CA ASN A 63 5.21 2.71 -4.55
C ASN A 63 6.32 3.24 -5.47
N ARG A 64 7.39 3.80 -4.92
CA ARG A 64 8.49 4.34 -5.73
C ARG A 64 9.19 3.28 -6.57
N LEU A 65 9.36 2.07 -6.03
CA LEU A 65 10.02 0.94 -6.69
C LEU A 65 9.05 0.04 -7.47
N ALA A 66 7.74 0.24 -7.31
CA ALA A 66 6.69 -0.62 -7.84
C ALA A 66 6.90 -2.12 -7.48
N SER A 67 7.44 -2.38 -6.29
CA SER A 67 7.78 -3.73 -5.81
C SER A 67 7.97 -3.70 -4.30
N LEU A 68 7.21 -4.52 -3.58
CA LEU A 68 7.32 -4.64 -2.13
C LEU A 68 8.60 -5.37 -1.71
N GLU A 69 9.03 -6.37 -2.48
CA GLU A 69 10.32 -7.05 -2.26
C GLU A 69 11.49 -6.05 -2.27
N ARG A 70 11.64 -5.29 -3.37
CA ARG A 70 12.74 -4.34 -3.50
C ARG A 70 12.67 -3.23 -2.45
N ALA A 71 11.46 -2.86 -2.04
CA ALA A 71 11.26 -1.89 -0.96
C ALA A 71 11.71 -2.45 0.40
N GLN A 72 11.40 -3.71 0.70
CA GLN A 72 11.88 -4.35 1.93
C GLN A 72 13.41 -4.47 1.94
N ASP A 73 14.03 -4.78 0.80
CA ASP A 73 15.49 -4.84 0.67
C ASP A 73 16.13 -3.46 0.91
N GLU A 74 15.71 -2.43 0.16
CA GLU A 74 16.27 -1.08 0.27
C GLU A 74 16.15 -0.52 1.69
N VAL A 75 15.01 -0.73 2.33
CA VAL A 75 14.76 -0.25 3.68
C VAL A 75 15.55 -1.08 4.71
N THR A 76 15.71 -2.39 4.49
CA THR A 76 16.55 -3.23 5.37
C THR A 76 18.02 -2.80 5.31
N ASP A 77 18.52 -2.47 4.12
CA ASP A 77 19.87 -1.94 3.95
C ASP A 77 20.04 -0.60 4.69
N TYR A 78 19.06 0.30 4.55
CA TYR A 78 19.04 1.57 5.28
C TYR A 78 19.04 1.37 6.82
N CYS A 79 18.19 0.49 7.34
CA CYS A 79 18.14 0.18 8.76
C CYS A 79 19.47 -0.39 9.27
N SER A 80 20.07 -1.30 8.50
CA SER A 80 21.34 -1.93 8.85
C SER A 80 22.47 -0.90 8.89
N ALA A 81 22.52 0.02 7.93
CA ALA A 81 23.52 1.09 7.88
C ALA A 81 23.38 2.10 9.03
N THR A 82 22.17 2.31 9.53
CA THR A 82 21.87 3.29 10.59
C THR A 82 21.81 2.68 11.99
N GLY A 83 21.98 1.36 12.14
CA GLY A 83 21.83 0.65 13.41
C GLY A 83 20.39 0.70 13.95
N SER A 84 19.40 0.91 13.08
CA SER A 84 18.00 1.05 13.47
C SER A 84 17.41 -0.31 13.85
N PRO A 85 16.63 -0.42 14.94
CA PRO A 85 15.98 -1.67 15.34
C PRO A 85 14.80 -2.06 14.44
N TRP A 86 14.43 -1.21 13.48
CA TRP A 86 13.29 -1.41 12.59
C TRP A 86 13.54 -2.53 11.56
N ARG A 87 12.56 -3.45 11.42
CA ARG A 87 12.61 -4.56 10.46
C ARG A 87 11.41 -4.53 9.48
N PRO A 88 11.63 -4.10 8.22
CA PRO A 88 10.59 -3.98 7.20
C PRO A 88 9.91 -5.29 6.78
N THR A 89 10.53 -6.43 7.11
CA THR A 89 10.02 -7.77 6.86
C THR A 89 9.03 -8.26 7.91
N GLU A 90 8.83 -7.50 8.99
CA GLU A 90 7.87 -7.89 10.02
C GLU A 90 6.43 -7.84 9.51
N LEU A 91 5.70 -8.93 9.72
CA LEU A 91 4.31 -9.08 9.26
C LEU A 91 3.39 -7.94 9.72
N ARG A 92 3.64 -7.37 10.91
CA ARG A 92 2.87 -6.22 11.43
C ARG A 92 2.95 -4.99 10.54
N LEU A 93 4.04 -4.79 9.80
CA LEU A 93 4.15 -3.68 8.85
C LEU A 93 3.40 -3.99 7.55
N LEU A 94 3.41 -5.26 7.12
CA LEU A 94 2.60 -5.72 6.00
C LEU A 94 1.10 -5.62 6.30
N ASP A 95 0.70 -5.80 7.56
CA ASP A 95 -0.68 -5.64 8.02
C ASP A 95 -1.20 -4.21 7.85
N LEU A 96 -0.29 -3.23 7.80
CA LEU A 96 -0.64 -1.82 7.60
C LEU A 96 -0.69 -1.41 6.14
N LEU A 97 -0.24 -2.24 5.21
CA LEU A 97 -0.32 -1.96 3.78
C LEU A 97 -1.73 -2.25 3.24
N VAL A 98 -2.21 -1.32 2.41
CA VAL A 98 -3.51 -1.37 1.75
C VAL A 98 -3.26 -1.48 0.24
N PRO A 99 -3.47 -2.65 -0.39
CA PRO A 99 -3.24 -2.83 -1.82
C PRO A 99 -4.37 -2.18 -2.64
N LEU A 100 -4.04 -1.25 -3.54
CA LEU A 100 -5.01 -0.49 -4.31
C LEU A 100 -5.43 -1.15 -5.64
N ASN A 101 -4.71 -2.18 -6.06
CA ASN A 101 -5.00 -2.95 -7.27
C ASN A 101 -4.59 -4.42 -7.16
N ALA A 102 -4.98 -5.24 -8.14
CA ALA A 102 -4.66 -6.67 -8.16
C ALA A 102 -3.15 -6.96 -8.24
N ALA A 103 -2.34 -6.05 -8.79
CA ALA A 103 -0.88 -6.21 -8.80
C ALA A 103 -0.31 -6.11 -7.39
N ALA A 104 -0.74 -5.11 -6.61
CA ALA A 104 -0.38 -4.97 -5.21
C ALA A 104 -0.90 -6.11 -4.33
N VAL A 105 -2.09 -6.67 -4.63
CA VAL A 105 -2.59 -7.84 -3.88
C VAL A 105 -1.66 -9.04 -4.06
N ARG A 106 -1.20 -9.33 -5.29
CA ARG A 106 -0.26 -10.43 -5.56
C ARG A 106 1.09 -10.20 -4.91
N ASP A 107 1.64 -9.01 -5.08
CA ASP A 107 2.94 -8.61 -4.53
C ASP A 107 2.94 -8.66 -2.98
N LEU A 108 1.82 -8.28 -2.35
CA LEU A 108 1.64 -8.40 -0.91
C LEU A 108 1.45 -9.85 -0.43
N ASP A 109 0.70 -10.67 -1.16
CA ASP A 109 0.54 -12.10 -0.88
C ASP A 109 1.88 -12.86 -0.93
N GLU A 110 2.70 -12.55 -1.93
CA GLU A 110 4.07 -13.06 -2.06
C GLU A 110 4.96 -12.62 -0.88
N ALA A 111 4.83 -11.37 -0.42
CA ALA A 111 5.55 -10.89 0.76
C ALA A 111 5.13 -11.61 2.06
N TYR A 112 3.84 -11.86 2.27
CA TYR A 112 3.38 -12.68 3.40
C TYR A 112 3.94 -14.10 3.32
N THR A 113 3.88 -14.71 2.15
CA THR A 113 4.37 -16.07 1.91
C THR A 113 5.87 -16.18 2.24
N ARG A 114 6.69 -15.22 1.79
CA ARG A 114 8.13 -15.14 2.14
C ARG A 114 8.35 -14.94 3.64
N GLY A 115 7.47 -14.20 4.30
CA GLY A 115 7.46 -14.02 5.76
C GLY A 115 6.93 -15.23 6.55
N GLY A 116 6.57 -16.33 5.89
CA GLY A 116 6.08 -17.55 6.54
C GLY A 116 4.61 -17.46 7.01
N ALA A 117 3.84 -16.51 6.48
CA ALA A 117 2.43 -16.34 6.78
C ALA A 117 1.57 -16.46 5.53
N LEU A 118 0.33 -16.92 5.70
CA LEU A 118 -0.65 -16.98 4.63
C LEU A 118 -1.77 -16.00 4.94
N ARG A 119 -2.14 -15.19 3.94
CA ARG A 119 -3.31 -14.31 3.97
C ARG A 119 -4.25 -14.74 2.87
N SER A 120 -5.56 -14.62 3.11
CA SER A 120 -6.52 -14.92 2.04
C SER A 120 -6.53 -13.74 1.07
N ARG A 121 -6.46 -14.02 -0.23
CA ARG A 121 -6.56 -12.99 -1.27
C ARG A 121 -7.76 -12.05 -1.08
N GLY A 122 -8.92 -12.61 -0.73
CA GLY A 122 -10.12 -11.81 -0.49
C GLY A 122 -10.01 -10.88 0.73
N GLU A 123 -9.23 -11.24 1.75
CA GLU A 123 -8.93 -10.34 2.87
C GLU A 123 -8.05 -9.17 2.42
N LEU A 124 -6.99 -9.44 1.65
CA LEU A 124 -6.12 -8.39 1.11
C LEU A 124 -6.87 -7.44 0.18
N GLU A 125 -7.73 -7.97 -0.69
CA GLU A 125 -8.59 -7.16 -1.57
C GLU A 125 -9.47 -6.24 -0.73
N ARG A 126 -10.20 -6.75 0.28
CA ARG A 126 -11.12 -5.94 1.10
C ARG A 126 -10.49 -4.75 1.83
N ARG A 127 -9.17 -4.73 2.06
CA ARG A 127 -8.50 -3.62 2.75
C ARG A 127 -8.66 -2.27 2.05
N ALA A 128 -8.86 -2.27 0.73
CA ALA A 128 -9.10 -1.05 -0.06
C ALA A 128 -10.58 -0.71 -0.28
N TRP A 129 -11.50 -1.47 0.33
CA TRP A 129 -12.96 -1.29 0.27
C TRP A 129 -13.49 -0.90 1.64
N VAL A 130 -12.96 0.20 2.18
CA VAL A 130 -13.45 0.76 3.44
C VAL A 130 -14.64 1.67 3.10
N GLY A 131 -15.87 1.18 3.33
CA GLY A 131 -17.10 2.00 3.16
C GLY A 131 -18.32 1.37 2.50
N GLU A 132 -18.29 0.12 2.00
CA GLU A 132 -19.51 -0.52 1.44
C GLU A 132 -20.37 -1.24 2.50
N GLY A 133 -19.92 -1.30 3.76
CA GLY A 133 -20.62 -1.99 4.85
C GLY A 133 -21.58 -1.14 5.68
N GLU A 134 -21.47 0.19 5.64
CA GLU A 134 -22.31 1.08 6.46
C GLU A 134 -23.39 1.84 5.67
N ALA A 135 -23.34 1.83 4.34
CA ALA A 135 -24.31 2.55 3.50
C ALA A 135 -25.48 1.69 2.99
N LEU A 136 -25.53 0.39 3.32
CA LEU A 136 -26.62 -0.52 2.90
C LEU A 136 -27.57 -0.94 4.03
N VAL A 137 -27.38 -0.42 5.24
CA VAL A 137 -28.27 -0.63 6.39
C VAL A 137 -28.43 0.70 7.14
N ALA A 138 -29.20 1.62 6.55
CA ALA A 138 -29.86 2.72 7.25
C ALA A 138 -31.10 3.16 6.46
#